data_AF-T0ZDA1-F1
#
_entry.id   AF-T0ZDA1-F1
#
_cell.length_a   1.000
_cell.length_b   1.000
_cell.length_c   1.000
_cell.angle_alpha   90.00
_cell.angle_beta   90.00
_cell.angle_gamma   90.00
#
_symmetry.space_group_name_H-M   'P 1'
#
loop_
_entity.id
_entity.type
_entity.pdbx_description
1 polymer ?
#
loop_
_entity_poly.entity_id
_entity_poly.type
_entity_poly.pdbx_seq_one_letter_code
_entity_poly.pdbx_strand_id
1 'polypeptide(L)' 'MATVNEAMVATPAIANEDPYEKGWLLVIKPLDWGTVRPTLVAGVDVAGPYEAKMTADGFAGCGG' A
#
# COMPACT_ATOMS: atom_id res chain seq x y z
N MET A 1 -2.27 15.74 -11.41
CA MET A 1 -3.40 14.91 -11.85
C MET A 1 -3.17 13.50 -11.38
N ALA A 2 -4.24 12.79 -11.00
CA ALA A 2 -4.20 11.43 -10.50
C ALA A 2 -4.98 10.52 -11.44
N THR A 3 -4.55 9.26 -11.56
CA THR A 3 -5.26 8.20 -12.30
C THR A 3 -5.84 7.20 -11.32
N VAL A 4 -7.05 6.71 -11.59
CA VAL A 4 -7.75 5.68 -10.81
C VAL A 4 -7.69 4.35 -11.56
N ASN A 5 -7.55 3.24 -10.84
CA ASN A 5 -7.62 1.90 -11.42
C ASN A 5 -9.08 1.46 -11.61
N GLU A 6 -9.62 1.68 -12.80
CA GLU A 6 -10.99 1.27 -13.14
C GLU A 6 -11.21 -0.25 -13.05
N ALA A 7 -10.17 -1.07 -13.22
CA ALA A 7 -10.28 -2.52 -13.06
C ALA A 7 -10.51 -2.92 -11.60
N MET A 8 -9.91 -2.20 -10.65
CA MET A 8 -10.15 -2.37 -9.21
C MET A 8 -11.56 -1.90 -8.80
N VAL A 9 -12.10 -0.89 -9.47
CA VAL A 9 -13.50 -0.46 -9.26
C VAL A 9 -14.47 -1.55 -9.73
N ALA A 10 -14.21 -2.12 -10.92
CA ALA A 10 -15.04 -3.18 -11.49
C ALA A 10 -14.89 -4.52 -10.76
N THR A 11 -13.67 -4.84 -10.29
CA THR A 11 -13.34 -6.13 -9.67
C THR A 11 -12.50 -5.93 -8.41
N PRO A 12 -13.11 -5.62 -7.25
CA PRO A 12 -12.39 -5.32 -6.02
C PRO A 12 -11.55 -6.48 -5.46
N ALA A 13 -11.86 -7.73 -5.83
CA ALA A 13 -11.14 -8.92 -5.39
C ALA A 13 -9.66 -8.93 -5.80
N ILE A 14 -9.30 -8.18 -6.85
CA ILE A 14 -7.91 -8.00 -7.30
C ILE A 14 -7.01 -7.50 -6.15
N ALA A 15 -7.54 -6.71 -5.22
CA ALA A 15 -6.80 -6.23 -4.04
C ALA A 15 -6.18 -7.37 -3.22
N ASN A 16 -6.85 -8.53 -3.18
CA ASN A 16 -6.40 -9.69 -2.41
C ASN A 16 -5.61 -10.67 -3.28
N GLU A 17 -6.04 -10.86 -4.53
CA GLU A 17 -5.44 -11.83 -5.45
C GLU A 17 -4.07 -11.38 -6.00
N ASP A 18 -3.92 -10.08 -6.25
CA ASP A 18 -2.73 -9.49 -6.85
C ASP A 18 -2.54 -8.04 -6.36
N PRO A 19 -2.24 -7.85 -5.06
CA PRO A 19 -2.24 -6.54 -4.40
C PRO A 19 -1.26 -5.53 -4.99
N TYR A 20 -0.14 -6.00 -5.53
CA TYR A 20 1.00 -5.14 -5.87
C TYR A 20 1.22 -4.93 -7.37
N GLU A 21 0.70 -5.80 -8.24
CA GLU A 21 0.78 -5.61 -9.70
C GLU A 21 -0.54 -5.10 -10.25
N LYS A 22 -1.59 -5.92 -10.24
CA LYS A 22 -2.92 -5.51 -10.77
C LYS A 22 -3.72 -4.66 -9.80
N GLY A 23 -3.43 -4.78 -8.49
CA GLY A 23 -4.17 -4.18 -7.38
C GLY A 23 -3.82 -2.75 -7.03
N TRP A 24 -3.05 -2.03 -7.85
CA TRP A 24 -2.76 -0.62 -7.60
C TRP A 24 -4.06 0.20 -7.55
N LEU A 25 -4.15 1.17 -6.64
CA LEU A 25 -5.38 1.97 -6.47
C LEU A 25 -5.34 3.25 -7.31
N LEU A 26 -4.24 3.99 -7.16
CA LEU A 26 -4.07 5.34 -7.70
C LEU A 26 -2.64 5.53 -8.19
N VAL A 27 -2.47 6.30 -9.27
CA VAL A 27 -1.18 6.88 -9.64
C VAL A 27 -1.27 8.38 -9.44
N ILE A 28 -0.45 8.93 -8.53
CA ILE A 28 -0.44 10.35 -8.20
C ILE A 28 0.88 11.01 -8.62
N LYS A 29 0.83 12.30 -8.97
CA LYS A 29 2.02 13.15 -9.11
C LYS A 29 2.11 14.07 -7.89
N PRO A 30 2.99 13.78 -6.91
CA PRO A 30 3.21 14.67 -5.78
C PRO A 30 3.74 16.03 -6.27
N LEU A 31 3.34 17.11 -5.59
CA LEU A 31 3.83 18.45 -5.90
C LEU A 31 5.32 18.60 -5.57
N ASP A 32 5.76 18.01 -4.46
CA ASP A 32 7.16 17.98 -4.02
C ASP A 32 7.60 16.54 -3.70
N TRP A 33 7.94 15.80 -4.75
CA TRP A 33 8.41 14.42 -4.58
C TRP A 33 9.78 14.34 -3.90
N GLY A 34 10.63 15.36 -4.07
CA GLY A 34 11.97 15.41 -3.49
C GLY A 34 11.93 15.43 -1.96
N THR A 35 10.97 16.17 -1.39
CA THR A 35 10.77 16.24 0.06
C THR A 35 9.96 15.06 0.62
N VAL A 36 8.97 14.55 -0.11
CA VAL A 36 8.10 13.46 0.39
C VAL A 36 8.80 12.10 0.33
N ARG A 37 9.53 11.79 -0.75
CA ARG A 37 10.14 10.47 -0.93
C ARG A 37 11.03 10.03 0.25
N PRO A 38 11.90 10.89 0.83
CA PRO A 38 12.73 10.51 1.96
C PRO A 38 11.96 10.24 3.27
N THR A 39 10.70 10.65 3.38
CA THR A 39 9.89 10.39 4.58
C THR A 39 9.16 9.04 4.53
N LEU A 40 9.25 8.32 3.41
CA LEU A 40 8.64 7.00 3.25
C LEU A 40 9.60 5.90 3.74
N VAL A 41 9.04 4.90 4.41
CA VAL A 41 9.81 3.71 4.83
C VAL A 41 10.16 2.87 3.60
N ALA A 42 11.44 2.55 3.42
CA ALA A 42 11.87 1.71 2.31
C ALA A 42 11.41 0.26 2.51
N GLY A 43 11.19 -0.48 1.43
CA GLY A 43 10.71 -1.86 1.51
C GLY A 43 11.61 -2.80 2.32
N VAL A 44 12.92 -2.55 2.34
CA VAL A 44 13.88 -3.32 3.16
C VAL A 44 13.75 -3.03 4.66
N ASP A 45 13.15 -1.90 5.02
CA ASP A 45 13.02 -1.42 6.41
C ASP A 45 11.59 -1.53 6.93
N VAL A 46 10.64 -2.00 6.11
CA VAL A 46 9.19 -1.94 6.43
C VAL A 46 8.73 -3.02 7.41
N ALA A 47 9.41 -4.17 7.46
CA ALA A 47 8.95 -5.34 8.22
C ALA A 47 8.74 -5.03 9.72
N GLY A 48 9.75 -4.48 10.38
CA GLY A 48 9.68 -4.17 11.82
C GLY A 48 8.58 -3.17 12.19
N PRO A 49 8.51 -1.98 11.56
CA PRO A 49 7.41 -1.04 11.78
C PRO A 49 6.03 -1.62 11.50
N TYR A 50 5.91 -2.47 10.47
CA TYR A 50 4.64 -3.09 10.10
C TYR A 50 4.18 -4.11 11.16
N GLU A 51 5.06 -5.00 11.62
CA GLU A 51 4.78 -5.96 12.70
C GLU A 51 4.42 -5.28 14.03
N ALA A 52 5.14 -4.19 14.38
CA ALA A 52 4.83 -3.39 15.55
C ALA A 52 3.42 -2.77 15.45
N LYS A 53 3.04 -2.27 14.27
CA LYS A 53 1.70 -1.73 14.01
C LYS A 53 0.62 -2.81 14.10
N MET A 54 0.83 -3.98 13.47
CA MET A 54 -0.10 -5.12 13.57
C MET A 54 -0.34 -5.52 15.03
N THR A 55 0.74 -5.60 15.83
CA THR A 55 0.65 -5.91 17.27
C THR A 55 -0.14 -4.84 18.03
N ALA A 56 0.15 -3.56 17.78
CA ALA A 56 -0.56 -2.44 18.41
C ALA A 56 -2.06 -2.41 18.07
N ASP A 57 -2.41 -2.87 16.87
CA ASP A 57 -3.79 -2.95 16.38
C ASP A 57 -4.50 -4.25 16.78
N GLY A 58 -3.82 -5.17 17.47
CA GLY A 58 -4.36 -6.49 17.80
C GLY A 58 -4.64 -7.35 16.57
N PHE A 59 -3.98 -7.08 15.45
CA PHE A 59 -4.14 -7.84 14.21
C PHE A 59 -3.19 -9.04 14.19
N ALA A 60 -3.76 -10.25 14.28
CA ALA A 60 -3.01 -11.51 14.33
C ALA A 60 -2.41 -11.96 12.98
N GLY A 61 -2.59 -11.19 11.92
CA GLY A 61 -2.21 -11.58 10.56
C GLY A 61 -3.31 -12.39 9.84
N CYS A 62 -3.02 -12.84 8.62
CA CYS A 62 -3.99 -13.50 7.73
C CYS A 62 -4.23 -15.01 8.04
N GLY A 63 -3.88 -15.48 9.25
CA GLY A 63 -3.98 -16.90 9.64
C GLY A 63 -4.59 -17.13 11.02
N GLY A 64 -5.37 -16.15 11.51
CA GLY A 64 -6.15 -16.28 12.74
C GLY A 64 -7.33 -17.23 12.61
#